data_AF-A0AAV4YEW8-F1
#
_entry.id   AF-A0AAV4YEW8-F1
#
_cell.length_a   1.000
_cell.length_b   1.000
_cell.length_c   1.000
_cell.angle_alpha   90.00
_cell.angle_beta   90.00
_cell.angle_gamma   90.00
#
_symmetry.space_group_name_H-M   'P 1'
#
loop_
_entity.id
_entity.type
_entity.pdbx_description
1 polymer ?
#
loop_
_entity_poly.entity_id
_entity_poly.type
_entity_poly.pdbx_seq_one_letter_code
_entity_poly.pdbx_strand_id
1 'polypeptide(L)'
;MSSTSQDVLNLALDALRREKFGQKAIQIVNILSYFSAENVPTDIFNAEMSQDEVETATSLLKQYLLVDSAYKQDFININKLVQRKIRGCLREKKKEVPVLNEAVKLLIKKGKNPEEFQLLVDHAISVWLHACNIGNLVQKLEALPRLILPSLEKEFRYNEAAEFGWNALNRLKVSGKDNREIVWLQFHLGKLLDIMGKYKAALTILRPLLDRNIMELKLKNEIMHTVISVVKKLQDALQYDEILPVYEKILSDQKIGDTDKEEILCAWHHYALLLIKLDRCDDAVAILNDILKQINLQKLLKCNEIVMMFKEVIEKCENVIGKTHPETLSIQAELALVYFTQNEFKKAAEIFKTIHTNHGEMKMQKHKEVLDELTYEENLQFFESTLKELNDTFGLIAIKRGESFNSVDIHIIHSAIREDDLGKIYTIIQNGIDINCKDSSGNTLLHYAALHGNLDVMKLLLEFGAIYNATNANNKTPLQLAENNSVKMLLNLTEVIQTC
;
A
#
# COMPACT_ATOMS: atom_id res chain seq x y z
N MET A 1 34.74 -11.05 50.12
CA MET A 1 33.27 -11.28 50.18
C MET A 1 32.74 -12.26 49.11
N SER A 2 33.58 -12.85 48.24
CA SER A 2 33.12 -13.77 47.19
C SER A 2 32.91 -15.23 47.64
N SER A 3 33.64 -15.72 48.66
CA SER A 3 33.60 -17.12 49.10
C SER A 3 32.27 -17.52 49.77
N THR A 4 31.81 -16.75 50.76
CA THR A 4 30.62 -17.08 51.56
C THR A 4 29.34 -17.23 50.73
N SER A 5 29.21 -16.44 49.67
CA SER A 5 28.02 -16.47 48.82
C SER A 5 28.04 -17.63 47.81
N GLN A 6 29.21 -18.15 47.44
CA GLN A 6 29.38 -19.35 46.61
C GLN A 6 28.98 -20.59 47.41
N ASP A 7 29.35 -20.61 48.69
CA ASP A 7 29.06 -21.70 49.62
C ASP A 7 27.56 -21.83 49.88
N VAL A 8 26.85 -20.72 50.08
CA VAL A 8 25.39 -20.74 50.34
C VAL A 8 24.58 -21.27 49.15
N LEU A 9 24.91 -20.89 47.92
CA LEU A 9 24.21 -21.40 46.73
C LEU A 9 24.47 -22.90 46.53
N ASN A 10 25.73 -23.34 46.71
CA ASN A 10 26.06 -24.75 46.57
C ASN A 10 25.36 -25.59 47.65
N LEU A 11 25.29 -25.10 48.89
CA LEU A 11 24.53 -25.73 49.97
C LEU A 11 23.04 -25.83 49.64
N ALA A 12 22.42 -24.77 49.11
CA ALA A 12 21.02 -24.79 48.68
C ALA A 12 20.78 -25.79 47.54
N LEU A 13 21.66 -25.83 46.54
CA LEU A 13 21.57 -26.79 45.42
C LEU A 13 21.79 -28.23 45.88
N ASP A 14 22.68 -28.47 46.84
CA ASP A 14 22.93 -29.81 47.40
C ASP A 14 21.79 -30.27 48.31
N ALA A 15 21.18 -29.35 49.07
CA ALA A 15 19.97 -29.61 49.84
C ALA A 15 18.80 -29.96 48.91
N LEU A 16 18.60 -29.17 47.84
CA LEU A 16 17.60 -29.46 46.81
C LEU A 16 17.78 -30.86 46.23
N ARG A 17 19.00 -31.32 45.93
CA ARG A 17 19.22 -32.68 45.39
C ARG A 17 18.70 -33.82 46.28
N ARG A 18 18.50 -33.59 47.58
CA ARG A 18 17.99 -34.58 48.54
C ARG A 18 16.46 -34.60 48.58
N GLU A 19 15.79 -33.57 48.06
CA GLU A 19 14.34 -33.48 47.99
C GLU A 19 13.75 -34.34 46.87
N LYS A 20 12.54 -34.87 47.07
CA LYS A 20 11.83 -35.73 46.10
C LYS A 20 11.68 -35.07 44.71
N PHE A 21 11.45 -33.76 44.67
CA PHE A 21 11.34 -32.96 43.43
C PHE A 21 12.56 -32.06 43.17
N GLY A 22 13.66 -32.33 43.87
CA GLY A 22 14.90 -31.56 43.83
C GLY A 22 15.51 -31.42 42.44
N GLN A 23 15.57 -32.51 41.68
CA GLN A 23 16.14 -32.50 40.33
C GLN A 23 15.31 -31.63 39.38
N LYS A 24 13.98 -31.64 39.52
CA LYS A 24 13.04 -30.82 38.76
C LYS A 24 13.19 -29.33 39.10
N ALA A 25 13.29 -29.00 40.40
CA ALA A 25 13.62 -27.65 40.86
C ALA A 25 14.95 -27.15 40.29
N ILE A 26 16.00 -27.99 40.32
CA ILE A 26 17.30 -27.66 39.74
C ILE A 26 17.22 -27.45 38.22
N GLN A 27 16.43 -28.27 37.52
CA GLN A 27 16.20 -28.10 36.09
C GLN A 27 15.57 -26.73 35.79
N ILE A 28 14.49 -26.39 36.50
CA ILE A 28 13.80 -25.10 36.37
C ILE A 28 14.76 -23.94 36.64
N VAL A 29 15.48 -23.93 37.76
CA VAL A 29 16.36 -22.81 38.11
C VAL A 29 17.56 -22.67 37.15
N ASN A 30 18.04 -23.79 36.59
CA ASN A 30 19.06 -23.76 35.54
C ASN A 30 18.54 -23.08 34.27
N ILE A 31 17.31 -23.40 33.84
CA ILE A 31 16.68 -22.76 32.68
C ILE A 31 16.43 -21.27 32.96
N LEU A 32 15.83 -20.94 34.11
CA LEU A 32 15.58 -19.57 34.56
C LEU A 32 16.86 -18.72 34.61
N SER A 33 18.03 -19.33 34.81
CA SER A 33 19.31 -18.61 34.81
C SER A 33 19.67 -17.95 33.47
N TYR A 34 19.02 -18.36 32.38
CA TYR A 34 19.18 -17.79 31.04
C TYR A 34 17.96 -16.97 30.57
N PHE A 35 16.86 -16.98 31.32
CA PHE A 35 15.69 -16.13 31.05
C PHE A 35 15.93 -14.72 31.57
N SER A 36 15.08 -13.75 31.20
CA SER A 36 15.07 -12.47 31.90
C SER A 36 14.65 -12.69 33.37
N ALA A 37 15.09 -11.80 34.26
CA ALA A 37 15.02 -12.04 35.71
C ALA A 37 13.60 -11.97 36.30
N GLU A 38 12.66 -11.37 35.58
CA GLU A 38 11.36 -10.97 36.11
C GLU A 38 10.23 -11.44 35.19
N ASN A 39 9.11 -11.84 35.79
CA ASN A 39 7.87 -12.21 35.15
C ASN A 39 7.96 -13.41 34.20
N VAL A 40 8.67 -14.48 34.59
CA VAL A 40 8.64 -15.73 33.83
C VAL A 40 7.33 -16.47 34.10
N PRO A 41 6.47 -16.73 33.09
CA PRO A 41 5.27 -17.55 33.26
C PRO A 41 5.64 -18.97 33.70
N THR A 42 5.06 -19.47 34.79
CA THR A 42 5.37 -20.82 35.30
C THR A 42 4.86 -21.92 34.37
N ASP A 43 3.78 -21.65 33.65
CA ASP A 43 3.15 -22.58 32.70
C ASP A 43 4.04 -22.93 31.49
N ILE A 44 5.12 -22.18 31.25
CA ILE A 44 6.09 -22.54 30.21
C ILE A 44 6.72 -23.92 30.46
N PHE A 45 6.86 -24.32 31.73
CA PHE A 45 7.42 -25.61 32.12
C PHE A 45 6.43 -26.77 31.95
N ASN A 46 5.13 -26.49 31.82
CA ASN A 46 4.09 -27.50 31.57
C ASN A 46 4.26 -28.20 30.21
N ALA A 47 5.14 -27.67 29.35
CA ALA A 47 5.57 -28.34 28.15
C ALA A 47 6.27 -29.69 28.41
N GLU A 48 7.01 -29.83 29.51
CA GLU A 48 7.83 -31.03 29.78
C GLU A 48 7.53 -31.67 31.14
N MET A 49 6.71 -31.02 31.96
CA MET A 49 6.41 -31.37 33.35
C MET A 49 4.91 -31.27 33.59
N SER A 50 4.34 -32.01 34.55
CA SER A 50 2.93 -31.79 34.92
C SER A 50 2.79 -30.51 35.76
N GLN A 51 1.59 -29.92 35.79
CA GLN A 51 1.32 -28.73 36.57
C GLN A 51 1.70 -28.90 38.05
N ASP A 52 1.31 -30.02 38.67
CA ASP A 52 1.65 -30.34 40.06
C ASP A 52 3.17 -30.36 40.32
N GLU A 53 3.94 -30.84 39.33
CA GLU A 53 5.39 -30.92 39.43
C GLU A 53 6.03 -29.54 39.34
N VAL A 54 5.52 -28.67 38.47
CA VAL A 54 5.98 -27.29 38.33
C VAL A 54 5.67 -26.51 39.61
N GLU A 55 4.47 -26.65 40.15
CA GLU A 55 4.06 -25.99 41.40
C GLU A 55 4.92 -26.45 42.59
N THR A 56 5.13 -27.76 42.72
CA THR A 56 5.96 -28.33 43.80
C THR A 56 7.42 -27.90 43.67
N ALA A 57 7.99 -27.97 42.47
CA ALA A 57 9.37 -27.57 42.21
C ALA A 57 9.56 -26.06 42.45
N THR A 58 8.60 -25.24 42.04
CA THR A 58 8.61 -23.79 42.26
C THR A 58 8.51 -23.44 43.75
N SER A 59 7.67 -24.16 44.51
CA SER A 59 7.55 -24.01 45.96
C SER A 59 8.88 -24.34 46.67
N LEU A 60 9.55 -25.42 46.27
CA LEU A 60 10.89 -25.76 46.78
C LEU A 60 11.89 -24.65 46.48
N LEU A 61 11.94 -24.14 45.24
CA LEU A 61 12.86 -23.06 44.89
C LEU A 61 12.64 -21.80 45.74
N LYS A 62 11.38 -21.47 46.06
CA LYS A 62 11.01 -20.36 46.96
C LYS A 62 11.49 -20.61 48.39
N GLN A 63 11.32 -21.83 48.90
CA GLN A 63 11.79 -22.22 50.25
C GLN A 63 13.31 -22.02 50.41
N TYR A 64 14.08 -22.29 49.36
CA TYR A 64 15.53 -22.10 49.33
C TYR A 64 15.96 -20.69 48.87
N LEU A 65 15.03 -19.74 48.72
CA LEU A 65 15.27 -18.34 48.32
C LEU A 65 16.05 -18.20 47.00
N LEU A 66 15.87 -19.16 46.09
CA LEU A 66 16.50 -19.12 44.77
C LEU A 66 15.66 -18.32 43.77
N VAL A 67 14.36 -18.26 44.01
CA VAL A 67 13.35 -17.58 43.21
C VAL A 67 12.33 -16.92 44.14
N ASP A 68 11.72 -15.85 43.67
CA ASP A 68 10.68 -15.12 44.38
C ASP A 68 9.34 -15.25 43.65
N SER A 69 8.24 -15.10 44.39
CA SER A 69 6.92 -14.91 43.79
C SER A 69 6.84 -13.54 43.13
N ALA A 70 6.50 -13.50 41.85
CA ALA A 70 6.09 -12.25 41.23
C ALA A 70 4.79 -11.73 41.88
N TYR A 71 4.42 -10.48 41.60
CA TYR A 71 3.16 -9.89 42.06
C TYR A 71 1.91 -10.68 41.62
N LYS A 72 2.05 -11.58 40.64
CA LYS A 72 1.02 -12.48 40.12
C LYS A 72 1.41 -13.93 40.40
N GLN A 73 0.45 -14.76 40.83
CA GLN A 73 0.70 -16.14 41.27
C GLN A 73 1.30 -17.04 40.18
N ASP A 74 1.00 -16.77 38.91
CA ASP A 74 1.42 -17.58 37.76
C ASP A 74 2.82 -17.24 37.22
N PHE A 75 3.57 -16.39 37.93
CA PHE A 75 4.85 -15.88 37.48
C PHE A 75 5.95 -16.07 38.54
N ILE A 76 7.16 -16.29 38.06
CA ILE A 76 8.34 -16.52 38.89
C ILE A 76 9.47 -15.55 38.52
N ASN A 77 10.13 -15.02 39.55
CA ASN A 77 11.30 -14.15 39.40
C ASN A 77 12.54 -14.88 39.91
N ILE A 78 13.67 -14.67 39.27
CA ILE A 78 14.96 -15.23 39.70
C ILE A 78 15.94 -14.11 40.02
N ASN A 79 16.62 -14.24 41.16
CA ASN A 79 17.60 -13.26 41.59
C ASN A 79 18.79 -13.20 40.59
N LYS A 80 19.16 -11.99 40.14
CA LYS A 80 20.26 -11.78 39.17
C LYS A 80 21.61 -12.34 39.65
N LEU A 81 21.89 -12.34 40.97
CA LEU A 81 23.09 -12.96 41.54
C LEU A 81 23.05 -14.48 41.43
N VAL A 82 21.89 -15.08 41.70
CA VAL A 82 21.65 -16.52 41.54
C VAL A 82 21.82 -16.92 40.08
N GLN A 83 21.22 -16.17 39.14
CA GLN A 83 21.40 -16.41 37.70
C GLN A 83 22.88 -16.42 37.28
N ARG A 84 23.65 -15.39 37.69
CA ARG A 84 25.07 -15.27 37.33
C ARG A 84 25.89 -16.45 37.83
N LYS A 85 25.67 -16.87 39.08
CA LYS A 85 26.41 -17.99 39.68
C LYS A 85 26.05 -19.33 39.07
N ILE A 86 24.75 -19.59 38.85
CA ILE A 86 24.31 -20.82 38.20
C ILE A 86 24.95 -20.94 36.81
N ARG A 87 24.93 -19.88 36.01
CA ARG A 87 25.60 -19.86 34.69
C ARG A 87 27.09 -20.14 34.80
N GLY A 88 27.79 -19.54 35.77
CA GLY A 88 29.20 -19.84 36.06
C GLY A 88 29.43 -21.32 36.33
N CYS A 89 28.67 -21.91 37.26
CA CYS A 89 28.75 -23.34 37.59
C CYS A 89 28.44 -24.25 36.38
N LEU A 90 27.47 -23.88 35.54
CA LEU A 90 27.11 -24.65 34.35
C LEU A 90 28.22 -24.62 33.30
N ARG A 91 28.91 -23.48 33.13
CA ARG A 91 30.08 -23.34 32.25
C ARG A 91 31.25 -24.18 32.71
N GLU A 92 31.62 -24.08 33.98
CA GLU A 92 32.70 -24.86 34.59
C GLU A 92 32.46 -26.37 34.41
N LYS A 93 31.21 -26.82 34.59
CA LYS A 93 30.82 -28.22 34.46
C LYS A 93 30.53 -28.65 33.02
N LYS A 94 30.67 -27.77 32.02
CA LYS A 94 30.32 -28.00 30.61
C LYS A 94 28.87 -28.48 30.41
N LYS A 95 27.94 -28.01 31.26
CA LYS A 95 26.50 -28.33 31.22
C LYS A 95 25.63 -27.18 30.71
N GLU A 96 26.22 -26.08 30.24
CA GLU A 96 25.49 -24.93 29.68
C GLU A 96 24.71 -25.29 28.40
N VAL A 97 25.31 -26.02 27.47
CA VAL A 97 24.69 -26.35 26.17
C VAL A 97 23.39 -27.16 26.30
N PRO A 98 23.31 -28.25 27.10
CA PRO A 98 22.06 -28.96 27.32
C PRO A 98 20.96 -28.07 27.91
N VAL A 99 21.28 -27.19 28.86
CA VAL A 99 20.32 -26.30 29.50
C VAL A 99 19.76 -25.27 28.52
N LEU A 100 20.62 -24.63 27.73
CA LEU A 100 20.18 -23.70 26.68
C LEU A 100 19.34 -24.41 25.60
N ASN A 101 19.69 -25.65 25.26
CA ASN A 101 18.89 -26.46 24.34
C ASN A 101 17.48 -26.75 24.89
N GLU A 102 17.34 -27.01 26.19
CA GLU A 102 16.02 -27.15 26.85
C GLU A 102 15.26 -25.83 26.85
N ALA A 103 15.91 -24.73 27.22
CA ALA A 103 15.33 -23.38 27.19
C ALA A 103 14.75 -23.02 25.81
N VAL A 104 15.52 -23.26 24.74
CA VAL A 104 15.10 -23.02 23.36
C VAL A 104 13.89 -23.88 22.98
N LYS A 105 13.88 -25.17 23.37
CA LYS A 105 12.74 -26.05 23.09
C LYS A 105 11.45 -25.56 23.75
N LEU A 106 11.51 -25.14 25.01
CA LEU A 106 10.36 -24.60 25.74
C LEU A 106 9.80 -23.37 25.03
N LEU A 107 10.67 -22.43 24.67
CA LEU A 107 10.28 -21.21 23.96
C LEU A 107 9.65 -21.49 22.60
N ILE A 108 10.22 -22.40 21.80
CA ILE A 108 9.65 -22.76 20.48
C ILE A 108 8.29 -23.44 20.64
N LYS A 109 8.12 -24.31 21.64
CA LYS A 109 6.86 -25.03 21.86
C LYS A 109 5.74 -24.08 22.29
N LYS A 110 6.04 -23.17 23.23
CA LYS A 110 5.10 -22.15 23.70
C LYS A 110 4.83 -21.09 22.64
N GLY A 111 5.84 -20.78 21.81
CA GLY A 111 5.77 -19.87 20.67
C GLY A 111 4.83 -20.29 19.54
N LYS A 112 4.28 -21.51 19.57
CA LYS A 112 3.20 -21.90 18.66
C LYS A 112 1.92 -21.09 18.88
N ASN A 113 1.71 -20.53 20.08
CA ASN A 113 0.62 -19.61 20.37
C ASN A 113 1.15 -18.16 20.43
N PRO A 114 0.81 -17.29 19.44
CA PRO A 114 1.30 -15.92 19.39
C PRO A 114 0.93 -15.06 20.61
N GLU A 115 -0.22 -15.29 21.23
CA GLU A 115 -0.66 -14.51 22.41
C GLU A 115 0.16 -14.85 23.65
N GLU A 116 0.45 -16.14 23.84
CA GLU A 116 1.28 -16.61 24.95
C GLU A 116 2.75 -16.20 24.77
N PHE A 117 3.25 -16.19 23.52
CA PHE A 117 4.64 -15.84 23.24
C PHE A 117 4.95 -14.36 23.50
N GLN A 118 3.94 -13.48 23.41
CA GLN A 118 4.10 -12.06 23.70
C GLN A 118 4.65 -11.83 25.12
N LEU A 119 4.20 -12.62 26.10
CA LEU A 119 4.70 -12.57 27.47
C LEU A 119 6.13 -13.12 27.64
N LEU A 120 6.68 -13.77 26.60
CA LEU A 120 7.96 -14.45 26.64
C LEU A 120 9.07 -13.75 25.85
N VAL A 121 8.76 -12.65 25.17
CA VAL A 121 9.67 -11.99 24.22
C VAL A 121 11.01 -11.66 24.87
N ASP A 122 11.02 -11.03 26.05
CA ASP A 122 12.25 -10.66 26.74
C ASP A 122 13.07 -11.87 27.19
N HIS A 123 12.39 -12.95 27.59
CA HIS A 123 13.06 -14.20 27.92
C HIS A 123 13.67 -14.86 26.69
N ALA A 124 12.94 -14.84 25.57
CA ALA A 124 13.39 -15.40 24.31
C ALA A 124 14.62 -14.65 23.77
N ILE A 125 14.64 -13.33 23.87
CA ILE A 125 15.81 -12.50 23.55
C ILE A 125 17.00 -12.88 24.44
N SER A 126 16.79 -12.99 25.76
CA SER A 126 17.84 -13.37 26.71
C SER A 126 18.45 -14.74 26.38
N VAL A 127 17.60 -15.76 26.15
CA VAL A 127 18.06 -17.11 25.76
C VAL A 127 18.79 -17.07 24.42
N TRP A 128 18.26 -16.32 23.45
CA TRP A 128 18.88 -16.18 22.14
C TRP A 128 20.29 -15.58 22.23
N LEU A 129 20.49 -14.50 23.00
CA LEU A 129 21.79 -13.86 23.20
C LEU A 129 22.84 -14.80 23.81
N HIS A 130 22.41 -15.71 24.69
CA HIS A 130 23.29 -16.71 25.29
C HIS A 130 23.57 -17.90 24.37
N ALA A 131 22.58 -18.35 23.62
CA ALA A 131 22.68 -19.55 22.79
C ALA A 131 23.30 -19.28 21.41
N CYS A 132 23.14 -18.07 20.85
CA CYS A 132 23.54 -17.77 19.46
C CYS A 132 25.05 -17.79 19.21
N ASN A 133 25.86 -17.71 20.27
CA ASN A 133 27.32 -17.85 20.20
C ASN A 133 27.79 -19.31 20.22
N ILE A 134 26.88 -20.27 20.40
CA ILE A 134 27.20 -21.69 20.51
C ILE A 134 26.84 -22.37 19.18
N GLY A 135 27.86 -22.72 18.40
CA GLY A 135 27.69 -23.15 17.00
C GLY A 135 26.69 -24.29 16.77
N ASN A 136 26.65 -25.29 17.67
CA ASN A 136 25.72 -26.42 17.55
C ASN A 136 24.25 -26.08 17.88
N LEU A 137 23.96 -24.91 18.46
CA LEU A 137 22.60 -24.46 18.76
C LEU A 137 22.03 -23.55 17.67
N VAL A 138 22.87 -22.99 16.80
CA VAL A 138 22.47 -22.01 15.77
C VAL A 138 21.30 -22.50 14.92
N GLN A 139 21.35 -23.75 14.45
CA GLN A 139 20.27 -24.33 13.64
C GLN A 139 18.92 -24.42 14.38
N LYS A 140 18.94 -24.71 15.68
CA LYS A 140 17.71 -24.77 16.49
C LYS A 140 17.13 -23.40 16.79
N LEU A 141 17.98 -22.37 16.79
CA LEU A 141 17.59 -20.99 17.04
C LEU A 141 16.98 -20.33 15.81
N GLU A 142 17.05 -20.93 14.62
CA GLU A 142 16.53 -20.35 13.36
C GLU A 142 15.05 -19.97 13.45
N ALA A 143 14.26 -20.72 14.21
CA ALA A 143 12.85 -20.43 14.43
C ALA A 143 12.59 -19.28 15.42
N LEU A 144 13.50 -18.98 16.35
CA LEU A 144 13.24 -17.97 17.40
C LEU A 144 13.10 -16.55 16.84
N PRO A 145 13.94 -16.07 15.90
CA PRO A 145 13.76 -14.74 15.32
C PRO A 145 12.40 -14.53 14.68
N ARG A 146 11.83 -15.59 14.08
CA ARG A 146 10.49 -15.57 13.48
C ARG A 146 9.36 -15.41 14.50
N LEU A 147 9.61 -15.76 15.76
CA LEU A 147 8.68 -15.55 16.87
C LEU A 147 8.92 -14.21 17.56
N ILE A 148 10.18 -13.85 17.80
CA ILE A 148 10.57 -12.64 18.53
C ILE A 148 10.23 -11.37 17.75
N LEU A 149 10.57 -11.31 16.46
CA LEU A 149 10.42 -10.09 15.66
C LEU A 149 8.95 -9.64 15.56
N PRO A 150 7.98 -10.50 15.18
CA PRO A 150 6.57 -10.08 15.10
C PRO A 150 5.98 -9.69 16.45
N SER A 151 6.40 -10.35 17.54
CA SER A 151 5.91 -9.99 18.87
C SER A 151 6.43 -8.63 19.33
N LEU A 152 7.69 -8.29 19.05
CA LEU A 152 8.22 -6.94 19.30
C LEU A 152 7.50 -5.88 18.47
N GLU A 153 7.18 -6.18 17.21
CA GLU A 153 6.41 -5.29 16.34
C GLU A 153 4.99 -5.03 16.89
N LYS A 154 4.32 -6.08 17.39
CA LYS A 154 2.99 -5.97 18.02
C LYS A 154 3.02 -5.13 19.30
N GLU A 155 4.14 -5.12 20.01
CA GLU A 155 4.38 -4.27 21.19
C GLU A 155 4.88 -2.86 20.84
N PHE A 156 4.99 -2.51 19.55
CA PHE A 156 5.53 -1.22 19.07
C PHE A 156 7.00 -0.98 19.48
N ARG A 157 7.75 -2.02 19.83
CA ARG A 157 9.18 -1.96 20.23
C ARG A 157 10.11 -2.02 19.01
N TYR A 158 9.90 -1.13 18.03
CA TYR A 158 10.54 -1.20 16.72
C TYR A 158 12.07 -1.09 16.74
N ASN A 159 12.63 -0.26 17.63
CA ASN A 159 14.09 -0.13 17.75
C ASN A 159 14.74 -1.43 18.22
N GLU A 160 14.14 -2.08 19.23
CA GLU A 160 14.61 -3.34 19.76
C GLU A 160 14.43 -4.47 18.73
N ALA A 161 13.31 -4.48 18.00
CA ALA A 161 13.08 -5.41 16.91
C ALA A 161 14.14 -5.29 15.81
N ALA A 162 14.50 -4.06 15.43
CA ALA A 162 15.52 -3.82 14.42
C ALA A 162 16.91 -4.24 14.90
N GLU A 163 17.29 -3.89 16.13
CA GLU A 163 18.59 -4.29 16.71
C GLU A 163 18.71 -5.81 16.82
N PHE A 164 17.66 -6.46 17.36
CA PHE A 164 17.59 -7.91 17.44
C PHE A 164 17.67 -8.55 16.06
N GLY A 165 16.89 -8.06 15.09
CA GLY A 165 16.86 -8.58 13.71
C GLY A 165 18.22 -8.49 13.02
N TRP A 166 18.94 -7.38 13.16
CA TRP A 166 20.30 -7.23 12.62
C TRP A 166 21.29 -8.22 13.24
N ASN A 167 21.26 -8.33 14.57
CA ASN A 167 22.09 -9.28 15.30
C ASN A 167 21.79 -10.71 14.88
N ALA A 168 20.51 -11.06 14.78
CA ALA A 168 20.05 -12.38 14.35
C ALA A 168 20.50 -12.70 12.93
N LEU A 169 20.28 -11.78 11.99
CA LEU A 169 20.67 -11.96 10.60
C LEU A 169 22.18 -12.16 10.44
N ASN A 170 23.00 -11.36 11.12
CA ASN A 170 24.45 -11.46 11.03
C ASN A 170 24.99 -12.78 11.59
N ARG A 171 24.36 -13.33 12.64
CA ARG A 171 24.74 -14.62 13.22
C ARG A 171 24.24 -15.80 12.39
N LEU A 172 23.05 -15.69 11.80
CA LEU A 172 22.45 -16.77 11.00
C LEU A 172 23.04 -16.89 9.59
N LYS A 173 23.69 -15.86 9.04
CA LYS A 173 24.39 -15.93 7.73
C LYS A 173 25.36 -17.12 7.59
N VAL A 174 25.81 -17.69 8.70
CA VAL A 174 26.67 -18.89 8.74
C VAL A 174 25.94 -20.16 8.26
N SER A 175 24.60 -20.24 8.34
CA SER A 175 23.84 -21.45 7.96
C SER A 175 23.51 -21.55 6.46
N GLY A 176 24.03 -20.65 5.62
CA GLY A 176 23.92 -20.69 4.17
C GLY A 176 22.88 -19.72 3.59
N LYS A 177 23.14 -19.17 2.40
CA LYS A 177 22.38 -18.04 1.84
C LYS A 177 20.92 -18.37 1.46
N ASP A 178 20.58 -19.63 1.23
CA ASP A 178 19.24 -20.05 0.77
C ASP A 178 18.35 -20.59 1.88
N ASN A 179 18.74 -20.42 3.15
CA ASN A 179 17.89 -20.82 4.26
C ASN A 179 16.59 -19.98 4.27
N ARG A 180 15.44 -20.67 4.29
CA ARG A 180 14.10 -20.06 4.32
C ARG A 180 13.94 -19.07 5.47
N GLU A 181 14.46 -19.38 6.64
CA GLU A 181 14.35 -18.50 7.82
C GLU A 181 15.20 -17.24 7.66
N ILE A 182 16.34 -17.32 6.96
CA ILE A 182 17.15 -16.14 6.64
C ILE A 182 16.43 -15.25 5.63
N VAL A 183 15.84 -15.84 4.58
CA VAL A 183 15.05 -15.09 3.59
C VAL A 183 13.88 -14.39 4.28
N TRP A 184 13.14 -15.11 5.12
CA TRP A 184 12.05 -14.57 5.93
C TRP A 184 12.54 -13.40 6.80
N LEU A 185 13.60 -13.62 7.58
CA LEU A 185 14.14 -12.61 8.49
C LEU A 185 14.63 -11.36 7.76
N GLN A 186 15.30 -11.53 6.61
CA GLN A 186 15.74 -10.40 5.79
C GLN A 186 14.57 -9.59 5.25
N PHE A 187 13.53 -10.27 4.76
CA PHE A 187 12.36 -9.59 4.22
C PHE A 187 11.61 -8.81 5.30
N HIS A 188 11.33 -9.44 6.44
CA HIS A 188 10.61 -8.81 7.54
C HIS A 188 11.42 -7.68 8.20
N LEU A 189 12.72 -7.86 8.41
CA LEU A 189 13.60 -6.77 8.87
C LEU A 189 13.63 -5.61 7.85
N GLY A 190 13.58 -5.90 6.55
CA GLY A 190 13.48 -4.90 5.49
C GLY A 190 12.22 -4.05 5.61
N LYS A 191 11.07 -4.69 5.78
CA LYS A 191 9.79 -4.01 6.02
C LYS A 191 9.81 -3.17 7.28
N LEU A 192 10.35 -3.71 8.37
CA LEU A 192 10.48 -2.97 9.62
C LEU A 192 11.33 -1.70 9.45
N LEU A 193 12.50 -1.81 8.79
CA LEU A 193 13.35 -0.66 8.54
C LEU A 193 12.69 0.38 7.63
N ASP A 194 11.88 -0.05 6.66
CA ASP A 194 11.06 0.85 5.84
C ASP A 194 10.04 1.62 6.70
N ILE A 195 9.30 0.93 7.57
CA ILE A 195 8.35 1.56 8.52
C ILE A 195 9.06 2.58 9.41
N MET A 196 10.30 2.29 9.83
CA MET A 196 11.12 3.18 10.66
C MET A 196 11.75 4.35 9.89
N GLY A 197 11.52 4.48 8.58
CA GLY A 197 12.12 5.53 7.75
C GLY A 197 13.61 5.31 7.42
N LYS A 198 14.17 4.13 7.71
CA LYS A 198 15.58 3.80 7.50
C LYS A 198 15.79 3.18 6.11
N TYR A 199 15.42 3.92 5.06
CA TYR A 199 15.30 3.39 3.69
C TYR A 199 16.61 2.80 3.12
N LYS A 200 17.77 3.46 3.32
CA LYS A 200 19.07 2.92 2.87
C LYS A 200 19.39 1.56 3.50
N ALA A 201 19.11 1.44 4.80
CA ALA A 201 19.33 0.20 5.54
C ALA A 201 18.36 -0.90 5.08
N ALA A 202 17.09 -0.54 4.84
CA ALA A 202 16.09 -1.45 4.27
C ALA A 202 16.52 -1.96 2.88
N LEU A 203 16.96 -1.06 2.00
CA LEU A 203 17.40 -1.43 0.65
C LEU A 203 18.63 -2.36 0.67
N THR A 204 19.57 -2.12 1.58
CA THR A 204 20.79 -2.94 1.75
C THR A 204 20.46 -4.41 2.04
N ILE A 205 19.39 -4.68 2.79
CA ILE A 205 19.00 -6.06 3.15
C ILE A 205 17.98 -6.68 2.19
N LEU A 206 17.15 -5.86 1.53
CA LEU A 206 16.15 -6.33 0.58
C LEU A 206 16.75 -6.60 -0.82
N ARG A 207 17.68 -5.76 -1.30
CA ARG A 207 18.27 -5.89 -2.65
C ARG A 207 18.86 -7.29 -2.95
N PRO A 208 19.58 -7.96 -2.02
CA PRO A 208 20.09 -9.31 -2.25
C PRO A 208 19.00 -10.37 -2.41
N LEU A 209 17.77 -10.14 -1.93
CA LEU A 209 16.66 -11.09 -2.08
C LEU A 209 16.16 -11.16 -3.52
N LEU A 210 16.37 -10.12 -4.32
CA LEU A 210 16.01 -10.11 -5.74
C LEU A 210 16.81 -11.16 -6.57
N ASP A 211 18.03 -11.51 -6.14
CA ASP A 211 18.88 -12.50 -6.84
C ASP A 211 18.59 -13.94 -6.44
N ARG A 212 17.84 -14.16 -5.36
CA ARG A 212 17.69 -15.50 -4.79
C ARG A 212 16.61 -16.28 -5.52
N ASN A 213 16.85 -17.59 -5.64
CA ASN A 213 15.87 -18.50 -6.20
C ASN A 213 14.77 -18.81 -5.16
N ILE A 214 13.85 -17.86 -4.99
CA ILE A 214 12.70 -17.97 -4.09
C ILE A 214 11.57 -18.70 -4.83
N MET A 215 11.29 -19.92 -4.42
CA MET A 215 10.26 -20.78 -5.04
C MET A 215 8.82 -20.26 -4.82
N GLU A 216 8.59 -19.51 -3.74
CA GLU A 216 7.27 -18.99 -3.39
C GLU A 216 6.99 -17.69 -4.16
N LEU A 217 6.13 -17.78 -5.19
CA LEU A 217 5.80 -16.66 -6.07
C LEU A 217 5.22 -15.46 -5.31
N LYS A 218 4.35 -15.71 -4.33
CA LYS A 218 3.74 -14.66 -3.51
C LYS A 218 4.80 -13.85 -2.76
N LEU A 219 5.71 -14.54 -2.08
CA LEU A 219 6.81 -13.90 -1.35
C LEU A 219 7.73 -13.11 -2.31
N LYS A 220 8.01 -13.67 -3.49
CA LYS A 220 8.80 -12.98 -4.52
C LYS A 220 8.15 -11.66 -4.96
N ASN A 221 6.84 -11.64 -5.18
CA ASN A 221 6.10 -10.43 -5.52
C ASN A 221 6.08 -9.42 -4.36
N GLU A 222 5.86 -9.89 -3.12
CA GLU A 222 5.89 -9.02 -1.94
C GLU A 222 7.27 -8.37 -1.72
N ILE A 223 8.36 -9.11 -1.95
CA ILE A 223 9.73 -8.57 -1.92
C ILE A 223 9.90 -7.49 -2.98
N MET A 224 9.50 -7.78 -4.22
CA MET A 224 9.60 -6.84 -5.34
C MET A 224 8.83 -5.54 -5.06
N HIS A 225 7.57 -5.64 -4.66
CA HIS A 225 6.74 -4.50 -4.30
C HIS A 225 7.36 -3.66 -3.16
N THR A 226 7.88 -4.33 -2.12
CA THR A 226 8.52 -3.64 -0.99
C THR A 226 9.78 -2.92 -1.43
N VAL A 227 10.62 -3.54 -2.26
CA VAL A 227 11.83 -2.88 -2.81
C VAL A 227 11.44 -1.65 -3.62
N ILE A 228 10.47 -1.75 -4.52
CA ILE A 228 10.04 -0.62 -5.35
C ILE A 228 9.53 0.54 -4.47
N SER A 229 8.75 0.24 -3.44
CA SER A 229 8.27 1.24 -2.47
C SER A 229 9.43 1.95 -1.75
N VAL A 230 10.43 1.20 -1.26
CA VAL A 230 11.62 1.77 -0.60
C VAL A 230 12.44 2.62 -1.57
N VAL A 231 12.60 2.17 -2.81
CA VAL A 231 13.35 2.88 -3.86
C VAL A 231 12.65 4.19 -4.23
N LYS A 232 11.31 4.20 -4.36
CA LYS A 232 10.53 5.43 -4.55
C LYS A 232 10.78 6.44 -3.43
N LYS A 233 10.69 6.01 -2.17
CA LYS A 233 10.94 6.89 -1.00
C LYS A 233 12.38 7.45 -0.98
N LEU A 234 13.36 6.68 -1.44
CA LEU A 234 14.74 7.16 -1.62
C LEU A 234 14.88 8.16 -2.77
N GLN A 235 14.15 7.95 -3.87
CA GLN A 235 14.08 8.88 -5.00
C GLN A 235 13.47 10.24 -4.60
N ASP A 236 12.44 10.22 -3.74
CA ASP A 236 11.84 11.42 -3.15
C ASP A 236 12.84 12.15 -2.25
N ALA A 237 13.72 11.41 -1.56
CA ALA A 237 14.83 11.93 -0.77
C ALA A 237 16.08 12.32 -1.60
N LEU A 238 16.00 12.29 -2.94
CA LEU A 238 17.05 12.66 -3.90
C LEU A 238 18.34 11.81 -3.80
N GLN A 239 18.23 10.55 -3.37
CA GLN A 239 19.34 9.62 -3.15
C GLN A 239 19.58 8.72 -4.38
N TYR A 240 20.05 9.33 -5.48
CA TYR A 240 20.07 8.69 -6.81
C TYR A 240 21.14 7.61 -6.99
N ASP A 241 22.33 7.81 -6.41
CA ASP A 241 23.45 6.86 -6.51
C ASP A 241 23.09 5.50 -5.90
N GLU A 242 22.25 5.49 -4.87
CA GLU A 242 21.81 4.26 -4.22
C GLU A 242 20.72 3.49 -5.01
N ILE A 243 19.91 4.18 -5.81
CA ILE A 243 18.73 3.60 -6.47
C ILE A 243 18.95 3.18 -7.93
N LEU A 244 19.83 3.86 -8.67
CA LEU A 244 20.11 3.52 -10.08
C LEU A 244 20.48 2.04 -10.29
N PRO A 245 21.42 1.44 -9.52
CA PRO A 245 21.79 0.04 -9.69
C PRO A 245 20.69 -0.95 -9.28
N VAL A 246 19.63 -0.46 -8.64
CA VAL A 246 18.47 -1.28 -8.25
C VAL A 246 17.43 -1.25 -9.34
N TYR A 247 17.15 -0.10 -9.95
CA TYR A 247 16.30 -0.02 -11.14
C TYR A 247 16.90 -0.84 -12.27
N GLU A 248 18.16 -0.60 -12.63
CA GLU A 248 18.83 -1.35 -13.70
C GLU A 248 18.73 -2.86 -13.49
N LYS A 249 18.81 -3.32 -12.24
CA LYS A 249 18.69 -4.73 -11.87
C LYS A 249 17.26 -5.26 -11.95
N ILE A 250 16.27 -4.52 -11.47
CA ILE A 250 14.85 -4.94 -11.56
C ILE A 250 14.42 -5.02 -13.03
N LEU A 251 15.00 -4.15 -13.86
CA LEU A 251 14.60 -3.92 -15.25
C LEU A 251 15.48 -4.67 -16.27
N SER A 252 16.66 -5.18 -15.90
CA SER A 252 17.66 -5.75 -16.83
C SER A 252 17.12 -6.89 -17.70
N ASP A 253 16.21 -7.69 -17.16
CA ASP A 253 15.72 -8.93 -17.79
C ASP A 253 14.29 -8.78 -18.32
N GLN A 254 13.73 -7.56 -18.31
CA GLN A 254 12.30 -7.32 -18.54
C GLN A 254 12.14 -6.18 -19.55
N LYS A 255 12.05 -6.51 -20.84
CA LYS A 255 11.57 -5.52 -21.82
C LYS A 255 10.15 -5.16 -21.47
N ILE A 256 9.83 -3.86 -21.49
CA ILE A 256 8.50 -3.33 -21.19
C ILE A 256 7.47 -4.21 -21.92
N GLY A 257 7.59 -4.33 -23.25
CA GLY A 257 6.77 -5.14 -24.18
C GLY A 257 6.44 -6.61 -23.81
N ASP A 258 7.19 -7.26 -22.93
CA ASP A 258 7.06 -8.71 -22.65
C ASP A 258 6.36 -9.03 -21.30
N THR A 259 5.93 -8.01 -20.53
CA THR A 259 5.46 -8.22 -19.13
C THR A 259 4.16 -7.48 -18.78
N ASP A 260 3.18 -8.22 -18.23
CA ASP A 260 1.94 -7.67 -17.67
C ASP A 260 1.99 -7.46 -16.14
N LYS A 261 3.18 -7.53 -15.53
CA LYS A 261 3.34 -7.50 -14.06
C LYS A 261 3.32 -6.06 -13.56
N GLU A 262 2.32 -5.74 -12.75
CA GLU A 262 2.08 -4.40 -12.19
C GLU A 262 3.33 -3.84 -11.48
N GLU A 263 4.04 -4.64 -10.70
CA GLU A 263 5.21 -4.18 -9.97
C GLU A 263 6.35 -3.76 -10.91
N ILE A 264 6.49 -4.43 -12.06
CA ILE A 264 7.55 -4.15 -13.04
C ILE A 264 7.23 -2.87 -13.80
N LEU A 265 5.95 -2.67 -14.17
CA LEU A 265 5.49 -1.41 -14.75
C LEU A 265 5.68 -0.25 -13.77
N CYS A 266 5.38 -0.43 -12.48
CA CYS A 266 5.67 0.56 -11.44
C CYS A 266 7.17 0.86 -11.30
N ALA A 267 8.04 -0.15 -11.44
CA ALA A 267 9.49 0.05 -11.42
C ALA A 267 9.97 0.87 -12.64
N TRP A 268 9.51 0.52 -13.85
CA TRP A 268 9.78 1.26 -15.09
C TRP A 268 9.30 2.71 -15.00
N HIS A 269 8.12 2.93 -14.42
CA HIS A 269 7.57 4.27 -14.23
C HIS A 269 8.47 5.13 -13.33
N HIS A 270 8.83 4.64 -12.14
CA HIS A 270 9.68 5.42 -11.24
C HIS A 270 11.10 5.64 -11.81
N TYR A 271 11.61 4.68 -12.59
CA TYR A 271 12.87 4.85 -13.32
C TYR A 271 12.78 5.95 -14.37
N ALA A 272 11.69 6.04 -15.14
CA ALA A 272 11.46 7.16 -16.05
C ALA A 272 11.44 8.51 -15.31
N LEU A 273 10.77 8.60 -14.16
CA LEU A 273 10.81 9.82 -13.32
C LEU A 273 12.22 10.19 -12.85
N LEU A 274 13.08 9.18 -12.62
CA LEU A 274 14.48 9.40 -12.26
C LEU A 274 15.27 9.92 -13.46
N LEU A 275 15.06 9.37 -14.65
CA LEU A 275 15.69 9.85 -15.89
C LEU A 275 15.32 11.30 -16.19
N ILE A 276 14.07 11.71 -15.97
CA ILE A 276 13.65 13.12 -16.09
C ILE A 276 14.46 14.02 -15.14
N LYS A 277 14.67 13.57 -13.89
CA LYS A 277 15.47 14.32 -12.90
C LYS A 277 16.97 14.38 -13.26
N LEU A 278 17.44 13.51 -14.15
CA LEU A 278 18.81 13.46 -14.66
C LEU A 278 18.94 14.10 -16.05
N ASP A 279 17.96 14.90 -16.50
CA ASP A 279 17.88 15.53 -17.82
C ASP A 279 17.96 14.55 -19.01
N ARG A 280 17.55 13.30 -18.81
CA ARG A 280 17.44 12.27 -19.87
C ARG A 280 15.98 12.09 -20.29
N CYS A 281 15.40 13.16 -20.83
CA CYS A 281 13.96 13.23 -21.13
C CYS A 281 13.55 12.26 -22.24
N ASP A 282 14.31 12.13 -23.32
CA ASP A 282 13.96 11.28 -24.47
C ASP A 282 13.79 9.80 -24.05
N ASP A 283 14.74 9.30 -23.26
CA ASP A 283 14.70 7.93 -22.71
C ASP A 283 13.49 7.73 -21.79
N ALA A 284 13.18 8.74 -20.95
CA ALA A 284 12.07 8.67 -20.02
C ALA A 284 10.72 8.66 -20.73
N VAL A 285 10.55 9.50 -21.74
CA VAL A 285 9.33 9.60 -22.55
C VAL A 285 9.09 8.29 -23.31
N ALA A 286 10.13 7.72 -23.92
CA ALA A 286 10.04 6.42 -24.59
C ALA A 286 9.54 5.30 -23.64
N ILE A 287 10.10 5.22 -22.43
CA ILE A 287 9.69 4.27 -21.40
C ILE A 287 8.23 4.48 -20.99
N LEU A 288 7.83 5.73 -20.76
CA LEU A 288 6.45 6.04 -20.38
C LEU A 288 5.47 5.64 -21.48
N ASN A 289 5.74 5.98 -22.73
CA ASN A 289 4.91 5.58 -23.87
C ASN A 289 4.78 4.04 -23.97
N ASP A 290 5.86 3.30 -23.75
CA ASP A 290 5.81 1.84 -23.80
C ASP A 290 5.02 1.23 -22.64
N ILE A 291 5.11 1.78 -21.41
CA ILE A 291 4.25 1.39 -20.30
C ILE A 291 2.78 1.61 -20.69
N LEU A 292 2.46 2.73 -21.32
CA LEU A 292 1.10 3.12 -21.65
C LEU A 292 0.47 2.27 -22.75
N LYS A 293 1.25 1.85 -23.75
CA LYS A 293 0.82 0.85 -24.75
C LYS A 293 0.46 -0.49 -24.14
N GLN A 294 1.09 -0.85 -23.02
CA GLN A 294 0.86 -2.12 -22.34
C GLN A 294 -0.23 -2.09 -21.26
N ILE A 295 -0.53 -0.92 -20.70
CA ILE A 295 -1.65 -0.76 -19.78
C ILE A 295 -2.93 -0.99 -20.59
N ASN A 296 -3.36 -2.24 -20.64
CA ASN A 296 -4.61 -2.65 -21.23
C ASN A 296 -5.74 -1.93 -20.46
N LEU A 297 -6.41 -1.01 -21.14
CA LEU A 297 -7.43 -0.03 -20.67
C LEU A 297 -8.61 -0.61 -19.85
N GLN A 298 -8.61 -1.91 -19.53
CA GLN A 298 -9.67 -2.58 -18.77
C GLN A 298 -9.27 -3.08 -17.37
N LYS A 299 -7.99 -3.09 -16.96
CA LYS A 299 -7.59 -3.69 -15.66
C LYS A 299 -6.93 -2.79 -14.61
N LEU A 300 -6.56 -1.54 -14.92
CA LEU A 300 -5.97 -0.59 -13.94
C LEU A 300 -6.85 0.65 -13.70
N LEU A 301 -8.17 0.45 -13.73
CA LEU A 301 -9.19 1.50 -13.79
C LEU A 301 -9.50 2.26 -12.48
N LYS A 302 -8.65 2.22 -11.44
CA LYS A 302 -8.94 2.88 -10.15
C LYS A 302 -7.76 3.50 -9.40
N CYS A 303 -6.58 3.62 -10.02
CA CYS A 303 -5.42 4.16 -9.32
C CYS A 303 -5.29 5.67 -9.59
N ASN A 304 -5.71 6.50 -8.63
CA ASN A 304 -5.41 7.94 -8.59
C ASN A 304 -3.89 8.20 -8.72
N GLU A 305 -3.07 7.23 -8.33
CA GLU A 305 -1.61 7.28 -8.47
C GLU A 305 -1.17 7.43 -9.93
N ILE A 306 -1.83 6.76 -10.89
CA ILE A 306 -1.50 6.89 -12.33
C ILE A 306 -1.78 8.31 -12.84
N VAL A 307 -2.91 8.89 -12.45
CA VAL A 307 -3.27 10.27 -12.80
C VAL A 307 -2.26 11.26 -12.21
N MET A 308 -1.85 11.06 -10.96
CA MET A 308 -0.83 11.90 -10.33
C MET A 308 0.52 11.77 -11.03
N MET A 309 0.90 10.56 -11.41
CA MET A 309 2.13 10.26 -12.15
C MET A 309 2.14 10.97 -13.52
N PHE A 310 1.06 10.89 -14.29
CA PHE A 310 0.92 11.63 -15.55
C PHE A 310 1.02 13.14 -15.37
N LYS A 311 0.35 13.70 -14.36
CA LYS A 311 0.40 15.13 -14.08
C LYS A 311 1.81 15.61 -13.75
N GLU A 312 2.53 14.87 -12.91
CA GLU A 312 3.90 15.20 -12.54
C GLU A 312 4.85 15.15 -13.75
N VAL A 313 4.68 14.17 -14.63
CA VAL A 313 5.43 14.08 -15.89
C VAL A 313 5.10 15.26 -16.80
N ILE A 314 3.81 15.54 -17.03
CA ILE A 314 3.38 16.65 -17.89
C ILE A 314 3.94 17.97 -17.38
N GLU A 315 3.84 18.25 -16.08
CA GLU A 315 4.39 19.46 -15.48
C GLU A 315 5.90 19.59 -15.74
N LYS A 316 6.67 18.50 -15.60
CA LYS A 316 8.10 18.51 -15.88
C LYS A 316 8.41 18.65 -17.37
N CYS A 317 7.70 17.94 -18.25
CA CYS A 317 7.84 18.07 -19.70
C CYS A 317 7.51 19.50 -20.17
N GLU A 318 6.43 20.10 -19.65
CA GLU A 318 6.07 21.49 -19.91
C GLU A 318 7.19 22.47 -19.51
N ASN A 319 7.88 22.20 -18.40
CA ASN A 319 8.98 23.04 -17.92
C ASN A 319 10.30 22.84 -18.70
N VAL A 320 10.59 21.62 -19.16
CA VAL A 320 11.88 21.28 -19.79
C VAL A 320 11.85 21.42 -21.31
N ILE A 321 10.88 20.76 -21.96
CA ILE A 321 10.76 20.70 -23.43
C ILE A 321 9.64 21.60 -23.98
N GLY A 322 8.78 22.12 -23.09
CA GLY A 322 7.74 23.08 -23.44
C GLY A 322 6.35 22.47 -23.61
N LYS A 323 5.32 23.28 -23.37
CA LYS A 323 3.89 22.91 -23.45
C LYS A 323 3.37 22.59 -24.86
N THR A 324 4.08 23.04 -25.90
CA THR A 324 3.71 22.84 -27.30
C THR A 324 4.50 21.69 -27.95
N HIS A 325 5.41 21.05 -27.23
CA HIS A 325 6.22 19.95 -27.76
C HIS A 325 5.34 18.73 -28.07
N PRO A 326 5.52 18.04 -29.23
CA PRO A 326 4.69 16.89 -29.60
C PRO A 326 4.61 15.79 -28.53
N GLU A 327 5.71 15.55 -27.82
CA GLU A 327 5.76 14.57 -26.74
C GLU A 327 4.95 15.00 -25.51
N THR A 328 5.05 16.28 -25.09
CA THR A 328 4.22 16.83 -24.00
C THR A 328 2.74 16.69 -24.35
N LEU A 329 2.37 16.98 -25.60
CA LEU A 329 0.99 16.85 -26.08
C LEU A 329 0.52 15.39 -26.14
N SER A 330 1.40 14.45 -26.50
CA SER A 330 1.10 13.01 -26.49
C SER A 330 0.77 12.51 -25.08
N ILE A 331 1.60 12.86 -24.08
CA ILE A 331 1.40 12.45 -22.68
C ILE A 331 0.12 13.09 -22.09
N GLN A 332 -0.16 14.36 -22.44
CA GLN A 332 -1.44 14.99 -22.10
C GLN A 332 -2.64 14.22 -22.68
N ALA A 333 -2.53 13.75 -23.94
CA ALA A 333 -3.61 13.02 -24.61
C ALA A 333 -3.89 11.67 -23.95
N GLU A 334 -2.84 10.98 -23.51
CA GLU A 334 -2.93 9.72 -22.76
C GLU A 334 -3.56 9.92 -21.36
N LEU A 335 -3.19 10.99 -20.64
CA LEU A 335 -3.86 11.36 -19.38
C LEU A 335 -5.37 11.61 -19.59
N ALA A 336 -5.74 12.26 -20.69
CA ALA A 336 -7.13 12.50 -21.02
C ALA A 336 -7.89 11.18 -21.26
N LEU A 337 -7.25 10.17 -21.87
CA LEU A 337 -7.80 8.83 -22.03
C LEU A 337 -7.96 8.11 -20.68
N VAL A 338 -7.02 8.26 -19.75
CA VAL A 338 -7.14 7.73 -18.39
C VAL A 338 -8.35 8.34 -17.67
N TYR A 339 -8.49 9.66 -17.67
CA TYR A 339 -9.66 10.32 -17.07
C TYR A 339 -10.98 9.87 -17.68
N PHE A 340 -10.97 9.64 -19.00
CA PHE A 340 -12.12 9.10 -19.70
C PHE A 340 -12.48 7.68 -19.27
N THR A 341 -11.50 6.80 -19.03
CA THR A 341 -11.80 5.46 -18.48
C THR A 341 -12.31 5.52 -17.04
N GLN A 342 -11.90 6.51 -16.26
CA GLN A 342 -12.38 6.76 -14.90
C GLN A 342 -13.77 7.45 -14.84
N ASN A 343 -14.41 7.69 -15.98
CA ASN A 343 -15.65 8.47 -16.12
C ASN A 343 -15.52 9.95 -15.71
N GLU A 344 -14.31 10.50 -15.59
CA GLU A 344 -14.05 11.91 -15.30
C GLU A 344 -14.01 12.76 -16.60
N PHE A 345 -15.11 12.71 -17.37
CA PHE A 345 -15.16 13.27 -18.73
C PHE A 345 -14.88 14.77 -18.83
N LYS A 346 -15.23 15.55 -17.80
CA LYS A 346 -14.96 16.99 -17.78
C LYS A 346 -13.45 17.28 -17.78
N LYS A 347 -12.69 16.55 -16.96
CA LYS A 347 -11.22 16.70 -16.88
C LYS A 347 -10.56 16.23 -18.17
N ALA A 348 -11.05 15.14 -18.76
CA ALA A 348 -10.58 14.68 -20.06
C ALA A 348 -10.78 15.76 -21.15
N ALA A 349 -11.99 16.34 -21.24
CA ALA A 349 -12.32 17.36 -22.23
C ALA A 349 -11.51 18.66 -22.06
N GLU A 350 -11.23 19.09 -20.83
CA GLU A 350 -10.36 20.24 -20.55
C GLU A 350 -8.94 20.04 -21.09
N ILE A 351 -8.38 18.84 -20.91
CA ILE A 351 -7.05 18.50 -21.44
C ILE A 351 -7.08 18.48 -22.97
N PHE A 352 -8.11 17.88 -23.60
CA PHE A 352 -8.24 17.90 -25.06
C PHE A 352 -8.33 19.31 -25.65
N LYS A 353 -9.08 20.21 -25.00
CA LYS A 353 -9.17 21.61 -25.42
C LYS A 353 -7.80 22.29 -25.37
N THR A 354 -7.02 21.99 -24.34
CA THR A 354 -5.65 22.49 -24.15
C THR A 354 -4.73 21.95 -25.25
N ILE A 355 -4.78 20.65 -25.54
CA ILE A 355 -4.01 20.01 -26.62
C ILE A 355 -4.34 20.63 -27.98
N HIS A 356 -5.62 20.81 -28.29
CA HIS A 356 -6.04 21.38 -29.59
C HIS A 356 -5.54 22.82 -29.77
N THR A 357 -5.60 23.62 -28.71
CA THR A 357 -5.11 25.01 -28.70
C THR A 357 -3.59 25.03 -28.88
N ASN A 358 -2.85 24.24 -28.10
CA ASN A 358 -1.40 24.17 -28.17
C ASN A 358 -0.91 23.54 -29.49
N HIS A 359 -1.65 22.60 -30.10
CA HIS A 359 -1.35 22.05 -31.42
C HIS A 359 -1.46 23.12 -32.52
N GLY A 360 -2.47 24.00 -32.42
CA GLY A 360 -2.59 25.18 -33.29
C GLY A 360 -1.39 26.13 -33.14
N GLU A 361 -0.97 26.41 -31.91
CA GLU A 361 0.23 27.21 -31.61
C GLU A 361 1.51 26.56 -32.16
N MET A 362 1.66 25.24 -31.99
CA MET A 362 2.80 24.45 -32.49
C MET A 362 2.89 24.50 -34.02
N LYS A 363 1.78 24.30 -34.75
CA LYS A 363 1.75 24.44 -36.22
C LYS A 363 2.17 25.83 -36.67
N MET A 364 1.77 26.88 -35.95
CA MET A 364 2.22 28.25 -36.24
C MET A 364 3.71 28.49 -35.94
N GLN A 365 4.28 27.84 -34.92
CA GLN A 365 5.70 27.91 -34.57
C GLN A 365 6.59 27.17 -35.59
N LYS A 366 6.19 25.99 -36.09
CA LYS A 366 6.88 25.30 -37.21
C LYS A 366 7.03 26.20 -38.43
N HIS A 367 5.98 26.96 -38.74
CA HIS A 367 6.03 27.91 -39.86
C HIS A 367 6.99 29.09 -39.62
N LYS A 368 7.47 29.30 -38.40
CA LYS A 368 8.39 30.39 -38.00
C LYS A 368 9.82 29.93 -37.72
N GLU A 369 10.04 28.70 -37.27
CA GLU A 369 11.35 28.21 -36.82
C GLU A 369 11.78 26.96 -37.62
N VAL A 370 13.02 26.95 -38.11
CA VAL A 370 13.66 25.79 -38.78
C VAL A 370 14.24 24.89 -37.69
N LEU A 371 13.40 24.06 -37.08
CA LEU A 371 13.83 22.95 -36.22
C LEU A 371 14.45 21.84 -37.09
N ASP A 372 15.31 20.98 -36.52
CA ASP A 372 15.84 19.80 -37.23
C ASP A 372 14.68 18.99 -37.84
N GLU A 373 14.55 19.04 -39.16
CA GLU A 373 13.35 18.64 -39.89
C GLU A 373 12.98 17.17 -39.65
N LEU A 374 13.98 16.30 -39.49
CA LEU A 374 13.81 14.85 -39.34
C LEU A 374 13.15 14.48 -38.00
N THR A 375 13.69 14.96 -36.88
CA THR A 375 13.13 14.70 -35.53
C THR A 375 11.77 15.36 -35.35
N TYR A 376 11.58 16.56 -35.93
CA TYR A 376 10.31 17.26 -35.88
C TYR A 376 9.21 16.52 -36.67
N GLU A 377 9.51 16.01 -37.86
CA GLU A 377 8.54 15.30 -38.70
C GLU A 377 8.17 13.92 -38.14
N GLU A 378 9.14 13.15 -37.62
CA GLU A 378 8.88 11.87 -36.97
C GLU A 378 7.96 12.05 -35.74
N ASN A 379 8.24 13.04 -34.90
CA ASN A 379 7.43 13.36 -33.71
C ASN A 379 6.03 13.89 -34.06
N LEU A 380 5.92 14.70 -35.11
CA LEU A 380 4.63 15.19 -35.61
C LEU A 380 3.78 14.05 -36.18
N GLN A 381 4.38 13.15 -36.94
CA GLN A 381 3.69 12.03 -37.56
C GLN A 381 3.20 11.03 -36.50
N PHE A 382 4.00 10.78 -35.46
CA PHE A 382 3.58 10.01 -34.30
C PHE A 382 2.39 10.70 -33.58
N PHE A 383 2.49 11.99 -33.26
CA PHE A 383 1.41 12.75 -32.63
C PHE A 383 0.11 12.78 -33.46
N GLU A 384 0.19 12.97 -34.77
CA GLU A 384 -0.97 12.94 -35.66
C GLU A 384 -1.59 11.54 -35.75
N SER A 385 -0.79 10.47 -35.64
CA SER A 385 -1.27 9.09 -35.57
C SER A 385 -2.00 8.80 -34.25
N THR A 386 -1.48 9.26 -33.12
CA THR A 386 -2.10 9.14 -31.79
C THR A 386 -3.38 9.97 -31.72
N LEU A 387 -3.39 11.20 -32.25
CA LEU A 387 -4.61 12.01 -32.39
C LEU A 387 -5.66 11.34 -33.26
N LYS A 388 -5.25 10.64 -34.31
CA LYS A 388 -6.16 9.90 -35.18
C LYS A 388 -6.75 8.68 -34.47
N GLU A 389 -5.93 7.86 -33.79
CA GLU A 389 -6.43 6.75 -32.97
C GLU A 389 -7.35 7.25 -31.85
N LEU A 390 -7.01 8.37 -31.20
CA LEU A 390 -7.87 9.03 -30.23
C LEU A 390 -9.17 9.52 -30.87
N ASN A 391 -9.14 10.16 -32.04
CA ASN A 391 -10.33 10.59 -32.77
C ASN A 391 -11.17 9.42 -33.29
N ASP A 392 -10.57 8.27 -33.59
CA ASP A 392 -11.29 7.06 -33.99
C ASP A 392 -11.93 6.38 -32.75
N THR A 393 -11.22 6.38 -31.61
CA THR A 393 -11.70 5.88 -30.31
C THR A 393 -12.79 6.80 -29.72
N PHE A 394 -12.65 8.12 -29.89
CA PHE A 394 -13.65 9.14 -29.56
C PHE A 394 -14.73 9.27 -30.64
N GLY A 395 -14.49 8.87 -31.89
CA GLY A 395 -15.42 8.97 -33.02
C GLY A 395 -16.61 8.03 -32.90
N LEU A 396 -16.39 6.84 -32.30
CA LEU A 396 -17.47 5.96 -31.83
C LEU A 396 -18.20 6.53 -30.59
N ILE A 397 -17.68 7.59 -30.00
CA ILE A 397 -18.19 8.26 -28.80
C ILE A 397 -18.72 9.67 -29.10
N ALA A 398 -18.49 10.28 -30.26
CA ALA A 398 -19.25 11.46 -30.71
C ALA A 398 -20.74 11.11 -30.96
N ILE A 399 -21.02 9.83 -31.26
CA ILE A 399 -22.39 9.26 -31.29
C ILE A 399 -22.92 8.95 -29.86
N LYS A 400 -22.05 9.05 -28.82
CA LYS A 400 -22.32 8.60 -27.44
C LYS A 400 -22.00 9.63 -26.32
N ARG A 401 -21.41 10.80 -26.62
CA ARG A 401 -20.95 11.83 -25.66
C ARG A 401 -20.87 13.23 -26.29
N GLY A 402 -21.76 14.09 -25.81
CA GLY A 402 -21.62 15.55 -25.62
C GLY A 402 -20.44 16.28 -26.25
N GLU A 403 -20.65 16.79 -27.47
CA GLU A 403 -20.20 18.13 -27.84
C GLU A 403 -21.33 19.15 -27.55
N SER A 404 -21.02 20.45 -27.49
CA SER A 404 -21.90 21.49 -26.94
C SER A 404 -23.26 21.64 -27.66
N PHE A 405 -24.30 21.78 -26.85
CA PHE A 405 -25.72 21.91 -27.22
C PHE A 405 -26.00 23.01 -28.25
N ASN A 406 -26.27 22.61 -29.49
CA ASN A 406 -26.99 23.42 -30.48
C ASN A 406 -28.24 22.65 -30.91
N SER A 407 -29.39 23.34 -30.96
CA SER A 407 -30.76 23.02 -31.46
C SER A 407 -31.29 21.57 -31.60
N VAL A 408 -30.43 20.62 -31.96
CA VAL A 408 -30.66 19.18 -32.12
C VAL A 408 -30.95 18.49 -30.78
N ASP A 409 -30.29 18.89 -29.68
CA ASP A 409 -30.46 18.21 -28.37
C ASP A 409 -31.81 18.50 -27.70
N ILE A 410 -32.33 19.72 -27.85
CA ILE A 410 -33.66 20.08 -27.34
C ILE A 410 -34.75 19.35 -28.12
N HIS A 411 -34.53 19.09 -29.41
CA HIS A 411 -35.45 18.31 -30.22
C HIS A 411 -35.58 16.85 -29.72
N ILE A 412 -34.49 16.25 -29.25
CA ILE A 412 -34.46 14.86 -28.76
C ILE A 412 -35.18 14.75 -27.41
N ILE A 413 -34.90 15.67 -26.47
CA ILE A 413 -35.62 15.67 -25.18
C ILE A 413 -37.08 16.06 -25.39
N HIS A 414 -37.37 17.01 -26.29
CA HIS A 414 -38.74 17.34 -26.69
C HIS A 414 -39.47 16.13 -27.28
N SER A 415 -38.83 15.32 -28.11
CA SER A 415 -39.45 14.07 -28.60
C SER A 415 -39.73 13.09 -27.46
N ALA A 416 -38.82 12.94 -26.50
CA ALA A 416 -39.00 12.06 -25.33
C ALA A 416 -40.11 12.57 -24.39
N ILE A 417 -40.24 13.89 -24.22
CA ILE A 417 -41.34 14.53 -23.48
C ILE A 417 -42.65 14.36 -24.24
N ARG A 418 -42.68 14.58 -25.56
CA ARG A 418 -43.88 14.35 -26.38
C ARG A 418 -44.33 12.88 -26.34
N GLU A 419 -43.40 11.95 -26.17
CA GLU A 419 -43.63 10.50 -26.06
C GLU A 419 -43.87 10.02 -24.61
N ASP A 420 -43.77 10.91 -23.61
CA ASP A 420 -43.91 10.62 -22.16
C ASP A 420 -42.96 9.52 -21.62
N ASP A 421 -41.76 9.39 -22.20
CA ASP A 421 -40.78 8.37 -21.80
C ASP A 421 -39.95 8.83 -20.60
N LEU A 422 -40.51 8.63 -19.40
CA LEU A 422 -39.90 8.96 -18.11
C LEU A 422 -38.52 8.32 -17.89
N GLY A 423 -38.32 7.07 -18.33
CA GLY A 423 -37.06 6.35 -18.13
C GLY A 423 -35.93 6.96 -18.96
N LYS A 424 -36.25 7.33 -20.20
CA LYS A 424 -35.33 8.04 -21.10
C LYS A 424 -35.03 9.44 -20.57
N ILE A 425 -36.03 10.17 -20.08
CA ILE A 425 -35.87 11.51 -19.49
C ILE A 425 -35.00 11.46 -18.22
N TYR A 426 -35.24 10.50 -17.32
CA TYR A 426 -34.45 10.31 -16.09
C TYR A 426 -32.97 10.04 -16.40
N THR A 427 -32.71 9.12 -17.34
CA THR A 427 -31.35 8.76 -17.75
C THR A 427 -30.62 9.96 -18.38
N ILE A 428 -31.35 10.74 -19.18
CA ILE A 428 -30.84 11.95 -19.82
C ILE A 428 -30.46 13.03 -18.78
N ILE A 429 -31.28 13.25 -17.76
CA ILE A 429 -31.01 14.24 -16.69
C ILE A 429 -29.82 13.82 -15.82
N GLN A 430 -29.69 12.53 -15.48
CA GLN A 430 -28.54 12.02 -14.72
C GLN A 430 -27.20 12.18 -15.46
N ASN A 431 -27.22 12.32 -16.79
CA ASN A 431 -26.05 12.51 -17.62
C ASN A 431 -25.58 13.98 -17.73
N GLY A 432 -26.14 14.89 -16.92
CA GLY A 432 -25.58 16.23 -16.68
C GLY A 432 -26.09 17.33 -17.63
N ILE A 433 -27.27 17.18 -18.21
CA ILE A 433 -27.92 18.21 -19.03
C ILE A 433 -28.41 19.36 -18.15
N ASP A 434 -28.23 20.60 -18.63
CA ASP A 434 -28.84 21.77 -18.00
C ASP A 434 -30.37 21.70 -18.14
N ILE A 435 -31.05 21.45 -17.02
CA ILE A 435 -32.50 21.29 -16.94
C ILE A 435 -33.26 22.58 -17.32
N ASN A 436 -32.58 23.73 -17.26
CA ASN A 436 -33.14 25.05 -17.56
C ASN A 436 -32.73 25.57 -18.95
N CYS A 437 -32.13 24.71 -19.79
CA CYS A 437 -31.78 25.08 -21.15
C CYS A 437 -33.02 25.56 -21.93
N LYS A 438 -32.80 26.54 -22.82
CA LYS A 438 -33.85 27.14 -23.65
C LYS A 438 -33.64 26.81 -25.12
N ASP A 439 -34.72 26.51 -25.81
CA ASP A 439 -34.73 26.30 -27.26
C ASP A 439 -34.62 27.63 -28.03
N SER A 440 -34.57 27.55 -29.36
CA SER A 440 -34.57 28.73 -30.23
C SER A 440 -35.79 29.65 -30.04
N SER A 441 -36.86 29.14 -29.43
CA SER A 441 -38.10 29.85 -29.10
C SER A 441 -38.13 30.32 -27.64
N GLY A 442 -37.06 30.12 -26.88
CA GLY A 442 -36.95 30.42 -25.45
C GLY A 442 -37.66 29.43 -24.52
N ASN A 443 -38.24 28.34 -25.03
CA ASN A 443 -38.93 27.32 -24.24
C ASN A 443 -37.93 26.43 -23.50
N THR A 444 -38.22 26.16 -22.23
CA THR A 444 -37.54 25.14 -21.41
C THR A 444 -38.23 23.79 -21.50
N LEU A 445 -37.61 22.74 -20.98
CA LEU A 445 -38.23 21.41 -20.85
C LEU A 445 -39.57 21.45 -20.12
N LEU A 446 -39.70 22.33 -19.13
CA LEU A 446 -40.94 22.51 -18.38
C LEU A 446 -42.08 23.13 -19.21
N HIS A 447 -41.77 23.98 -20.20
CA HIS A 447 -42.77 24.50 -21.14
C HIS A 447 -43.39 23.38 -21.97
N TYR A 448 -42.59 22.42 -22.42
CA TYR A 448 -43.05 21.28 -23.21
C TYR A 448 -43.83 20.27 -22.36
N ALA A 449 -43.34 19.95 -21.16
CA ALA A 449 -44.07 19.08 -20.23
C ALA A 449 -45.44 19.66 -19.88
N ALA A 450 -45.52 20.98 -19.70
CA ALA A 450 -46.79 21.68 -19.45
C ALA A 450 -47.72 21.66 -20.66
N LEU A 451 -47.20 21.95 -21.86
CA LEU A 451 -47.95 21.95 -23.12
C LEU A 451 -48.56 20.56 -23.43
N HIS A 452 -47.81 19.49 -23.20
CA HIS A 452 -48.25 18.11 -23.47
C HIS A 452 -49.06 17.48 -22.32
N GLY A 453 -49.11 18.12 -21.16
CA GLY A 453 -49.91 17.65 -20.03
C GLY A 453 -49.25 16.52 -19.22
N ASN A 454 -47.94 16.32 -19.36
CA ASN A 454 -47.20 15.19 -18.77
C ASN A 454 -46.88 15.45 -17.31
N LEU A 455 -47.80 15.04 -16.42
CA LEU A 455 -47.72 15.33 -15.00
C LEU A 455 -46.47 14.73 -14.34
N ASP A 456 -46.10 13.51 -14.68
CA ASP A 456 -45.00 12.80 -14.01
C ASP A 456 -43.63 13.29 -14.48
N VAL A 457 -43.50 13.62 -15.77
CA VAL A 457 -42.31 14.31 -16.29
C VAL A 457 -42.15 15.67 -15.62
N MET A 458 -43.25 16.39 -15.39
CA MET A 458 -43.20 17.70 -14.75
C MET A 458 -42.77 17.62 -13.28
N LYS A 459 -43.25 16.62 -12.52
CA LYS A 459 -42.79 16.37 -11.15
C LYS A 459 -41.28 16.08 -11.13
N LEU A 460 -40.83 15.20 -12.02
CA LEU A 460 -39.42 14.85 -12.13
C LEU A 460 -38.56 16.08 -12.44
N LEU A 461 -38.96 16.91 -13.40
CA LEU A 461 -38.21 18.12 -13.75
C LEU A 461 -38.13 19.11 -12.57
N LEU A 462 -39.22 19.29 -11.81
CA LEU A 462 -39.26 20.16 -10.64
C LEU A 462 -38.40 19.63 -9.49
N GLU A 463 -38.39 18.31 -9.25
CA GLU A 463 -37.51 17.67 -8.25
C GLU A 463 -36.02 17.90 -8.53
N PHE A 464 -35.64 17.96 -9.81
CA PHE A 464 -34.27 18.22 -10.26
C PHE A 464 -33.96 19.72 -10.44
N GLY A 465 -34.82 20.62 -9.95
CA GLY A 465 -34.55 22.06 -9.87
C GLY A 465 -34.89 22.87 -11.12
N ALA A 466 -35.85 22.41 -11.94
CA ALA A 466 -36.37 23.22 -13.04
C ALA A 466 -37.05 24.51 -12.53
N ILE A 467 -36.77 25.63 -13.19
CA ILE A 467 -37.35 26.95 -12.88
C ILE A 467 -38.82 26.96 -13.32
N TYR A 468 -39.73 26.90 -12.34
CA TYR A 468 -41.16 26.73 -12.58
C TYR A 468 -41.82 27.90 -13.35
N ASN A 469 -41.28 29.11 -13.19
CA ASN A 469 -41.80 30.35 -13.77
C ASN A 469 -40.93 30.93 -14.90
N ALA A 470 -40.05 30.12 -15.50
CA ALA A 470 -39.22 30.58 -16.61
C ALA A 470 -40.09 31.11 -17.76
N THR A 471 -39.69 32.20 -18.41
CA THR A 471 -40.42 32.75 -19.55
C THR A 471 -39.74 32.39 -20.88
N ASN A 472 -40.56 32.06 -21.87
CA ASN A 472 -40.11 31.90 -23.26
C ASN A 472 -40.03 33.23 -24.01
N ALA A 473 -39.64 33.21 -25.30
CA ALA A 473 -39.48 34.42 -26.11
C ALA A 473 -40.80 35.21 -26.32
N ASN A 474 -41.95 34.58 -26.09
CA ASN A 474 -43.27 35.21 -26.11
C ASN A 474 -43.73 35.69 -24.72
N ASN A 475 -42.83 35.73 -23.74
CA ASN A 475 -43.11 36.03 -22.33
C ASN A 475 -44.16 35.11 -21.68
N LYS A 476 -44.35 33.89 -22.22
CA LYS A 476 -45.26 32.92 -21.64
C LYS A 476 -44.52 32.03 -20.64
N THR A 477 -45.17 31.72 -19.52
CA THR A 477 -44.68 30.73 -18.53
C THR A 477 -45.21 29.33 -18.85
N PRO A 478 -44.61 28.25 -18.30
CA PRO A 478 -45.14 26.90 -18.42
C PRO A 478 -46.61 26.80 -18.01
N LEU A 479 -47.03 27.51 -16.95
CA LEU A 479 -48.43 27.53 -16.48
C LEU A 479 -49.38 28.08 -17.55
N GLN A 480 -48.97 29.11 -18.29
CA GLN A 480 -49.76 29.72 -19.35
C GLN A 480 -49.83 28.87 -20.62
N LEU A 481 -48.93 27.91 -20.79
CA LEU A 481 -48.95 26.93 -21.89
C LEU A 481 -49.66 25.62 -21.50
N ALA A 482 -49.91 25.39 -20.22
CA ALA A 482 -50.60 24.20 -19.77
C ALA A 482 -52.05 24.19 -20.24
N GLU A 483 -52.49 23.09 -20.86
CA GLU A 483 -53.90 22.88 -21.19
C GLU A 483 -54.61 22.00 -20.15
N ASN A 484 -53.87 21.09 -19.50
CA ASN A 484 -54.39 20.14 -18.52
C ASN A 484 -54.56 20.75 -17.11
N ASN A 485 -55.73 20.54 -16.49
CA ASN A 485 -56.05 21.04 -15.14
C ASN A 485 -55.13 20.47 -14.05
N SER A 486 -54.67 19.21 -14.16
CA SER A 486 -53.77 18.60 -13.18
C SER A 486 -52.37 19.23 -13.20
N VAL A 487 -51.88 19.59 -14.39
CA VAL A 487 -50.61 20.29 -14.58
C VAL A 487 -50.71 21.74 -14.07
N LYS A 488 -51.81 22.44 -14.37
CA LYS A 488 -52.07 23.78 -13.82
C LYS A 488 -52.11 23.78 -12.30
N MET A 489 -52.77 22.77 -11.70
CA MET A 489 -52.84 22.63 -10.25
C MET A 489 -51.46 22.40 -9.62
N LEU A 490 -50.60 21.56 -10.22
CA LEU A 490 -49.25 21.32 -9.74
C LEU A 490 -48.36 22.58 -9.81
N LEU A 491 -48.41 23.33 -10.91
CA LEU A 491 -47.64 24.58 -11.05
C LEU A 491 -48.14 25.68 -10.10
N ASN A 492 -49.46 25.83 -9.91
CA ASN A 492 -50.02 26.75 -8.92
C ASN A 492 -49.63 26.36 -7.48
N LEU A 493 -49.64 25.06 -7.14
CA LEU A 493 -49.15 24.58 -5.85
C LEU A 493 -47.67 24.89 -5.65
N THR A 494 -46.85 24.70 -6.69
CA THR A 494 -45.41 25.01 -6.64
C THR A 494 -45.17 26.50 -6.44
N GLU A 495 -45.98 27.37 -7.05
CA GLU A 495 -45.95 28.82 -6.86
C GLU A 495 -46.30 29.22 -5.42
N VAL A 496 -47.33 28.60 -4.82
CA VAL A 496 -47.69 28.84 -3.41
C VAL A 496 -46.59 28.37 -2.46
N ILE A 497 -45.97 27.22 -2.72
CA ILE A 497 -44.90 26.65 -1.86
C ILE A 497 -43.63 27.52 -1.89
N GLN A 498 -43.32 28.17 -3.01
CA GLN A 498 -42.13 29.03 -3.12
C GLN A 498 -42.35 30.50 -2.72
N THR A 499 -43.59 30.90 -2.45
CA THR A 499 -43.94 32.26 -1.99
C THR A 499 -44.29 32.36 -0.50
N CYS A 500 -44.40 31.22 0.20
CA CYS A 500 -44.41 31.11 1.66
C CYS A 500 -42.98 30.93 2.19
#